data_AF-A0A1W9RU31-F1
#
_entry.id   AF-A0A1W9RU31-F1
#
_cell.length_a   1.000
_cell.length_b   1.000
_cell.length_c   1.000
_cell.angle_alpha   90.00
_cell.angle_beta   90.00
_cell.angle_gamma   90.00
#
_symmetry.space_group_name_H-M   'P 1'
#
loop_
_entity.id
_entity.type
_entity.pdbx_description
1 polymer ?
#
loop_
_entity_poly.entity_id
_entity_poly.type
_entity_poly.pdbx_seq_one_letter_code
_entity_poly.pdbx_strand_id
1 'polypeptide(L)'
;MKNRFLNWSFSASKTVAQTKSYFSIEFKGQFLKGRSLDRSEINKIGELQMRKLAIYFLILTMVAILLQCASVPDTHYYFMEFENQQTPANVTPKYDVSLAVIKFSAKPFYAGSRIAYRENLYEGKHYHYQRWAASPAELFTDKLVGQLRAANLFSQVINGYNYNKSNYRLSGEIEAIEEVDEGEQWFGRVKVTFFLSDVNRNLLLQKTFDKKTLVSQKAPLEIVKSINASAQACVDELIKELDQFFSQK
;
A
#
# COMPACT_ATOMS: atom_id res chain seq x y z
N MET A 1 17.06 -32.75 -52.56
CA MET A 1 16.54 -31.63 -51.74
C MET A 1 16.30 -32.15 -50.33
N LYS A 2 17.04 -31.64 -49.35
CA LYS A 2 16.90 -31.95 -47.91
C LYS A 2 16.18 -30.78 -47.25
N ASN A 3 15.11 -31.04 -46.49
CA ASN A 3 14.58 -30.17 -45.42
C ASN A 3 14.20 -31.12 -44.26
N ARG A 4 15.09 -31.40 -43.30
CA ARG A 4 15.36 -30.66 -42.05
C ARG A 4 14.12 -30.43 -41.18
N PHE A 5 13.82 -31.44 -40.35
CA PHE A 5 13.08 -31.27 -39.10
C PHE A 5 13.99 -30.60 -38.06
N LEU A 6 13.52 -29.53 -37.43
CA LEU A 6 14.08 -28.99 -36.19
C LEU A 6 13.26 -29.56 -35.02
N ASN A 7 13.84 -30.48 -34.27
CA ASN A 7 13.49 -30.70 -32.87
C ASN A 7 14.76 -30.47 -32.06
N TRP A 8 14.69 -29.51 -31.13
CA TRP A 8 15.73 -29.26 -30.14
C TRP A 8 15.31 -29.89 -28.82
N SER A 9 16.12 -30.81 -28.31
CA SER A 9 16.12 -31.23 -26.91
C SER A 9 17.41 -30.74 -26.27
N PHE A 10 17.29 -30.02 -25.16
CA PHE A 10 18.41 -29.66 -24.29
C PHE A 10 18.83 -30.88 -23.46
N SER A 11 20.11 -31.24 -23.51
CA SER A 11 20.77 -31.95 -22.42
C SER A 11 22.19 -31.40 -22.30
N ALA A 12 22.50 -30.87 -21.13
CA ALA A 12 23.79 -30.30 -20.80
C ALA A 12 24.74 -31.42 -20.34
N SER A 13 25.88 -31.56 -21.03
CA SER A 13 27.05 -32.19 -20.45
C SER A 13 28.23 -31.24 -20.57
N LYS A 14 28.67 -30.75 -19.40
CA LYS A 14 29.91 -30.01 -19.21
C LYS A 14 31.08 -30.83 -19.75
N THR A 15 31.91 -30.25 -20.59
CA THR A 15 33.35 -30.54 -20.54
C THR A 15 34.13 -29.30 -20.89
N VAL A 16 35.04 -29.00 -19.96
CA VAL A 16 35.95 -27.88 -19.91
C VAL A 16 36.94 -27.96 -21.06
N ALA A 17 37.09 -26.88 -21.82
CA ALA A 17 38.31 -26.60 -22.56
C ALA A 17 38.49 -25.08 -22.63
N GLN A 18 39.48 -24.59 -21.87
CA GLN A 18 39.95 -23.22 -21.94
C GLN A 18 40.53 -22.95 -23.33
N THR A 19 40.04 -21.93 -24.02
CA THR A 19 40.77 -21.26 -25.10
C THR A 19 40.78 -19.76 -24.82
N LYS A 20 41.95 -19.27 -24.42
CA LYS A 20 42.27 -17.85 -24.33
C LYS A 20 42.14 -17.25 -25.73
N SER A 21 41.06 -16.50 -25.97
CA SER A 21 40.93 -15.63 -27.13
C SER A 21 41.83 -14.41 -26.91
N TYR A 22 42.99 -14.37 -27.57
CA TYR A 22 43.79 -13.14 -27.67
C TYR A 22 43.14 -12.21 -28.70
N PHE A 23 42.73 -11.04 -28.22
CA PHE A 23 42.26 -9.93 -29.04
C PHE A 23 43.49 -9.27 -29.68
N SER A 24 43.71 -9.48 -30.98
CA SER A 24 44.74 -8.75 -31.73
C SER A 24 44.24 -7.37 -32.11
N ILE A 25 44.86 -6.33 -31.54
CA ILE A 25 44.66 -4.93 -31.95
C ILE A 25 45.77 -4.60 -32.95
N GLU A 26 45.44 -4.46 -34.23
CA GLU A 26 46.37 -3.94 -35.26
C GLU A 26 46.49 -2.43 -35.13
N PHE A 27 47.70 -1.95 -34.75
CA PHE A 27 48.06 -0.54 -34.85
C PHE A 27 48.74 -0.27 -36.18
N LYS A 28 48.06 0.47 -37.07
CA LYS A 28 48.65 1.05 -38.30
C LYS A 28 49.51 2.26 -37.93
N GLY A 29 50.82 2.06 -37.83
CA GLY A 29 51.80 3.14 -37.63
C GLY A 29 52.61 3.43 -38.89
N GLN A 30 52.48 4.63 -39.45
CA GLN A 30 53.38 5.17 -40.47
C GLN A 30 54.78 5.37 -39.86
N PHE A 31 55.78 4.76 -40.50
CA PHE A 31 57.19 4.77 -40.09
C PHE A 31 57.81 6.17 -40.30
N LEU A 32 58.01 6.92 -39.21
CA LEU A 32 58.88 8.09 -39.20
C LEU A 32 60.28 7.69 -38.73
N LYS A 33 61.26 8.07 -39.56
CA LYS A 33 62.73 8.09 -39.40
C LYS A 33 63.24 7.92 -37.94
N GLY A 34 64.06 6.89 -37.74
CA GLY A 34 64.44 6.34 -36.43
C GLY A 34 65.15 7.29 -35.45
N ARG A 35 64.52 7.47 -34.29
CA ARG A 35 65.21 7.50 -32.99
C ARG A 35 65.11 6.10 -32.39
N SER A 36 66.23 5.51 -31.98
CA SER A 36 66.19 4.35 -31.08
C SER A 36 65.66 4.83 -29.73
N LEU A 37 64.42 4.49 -29.39
CA LEU A 37 63.85 4.76 -28.08
C LEU A 37 64.71 4.03 -27.04
N ASP A 38 65.32 4.80 -26.15
CA ASP A 38 66.13 4.26 -25.05
C ASP A 38 65.25 3.38 -24.14
N ARG A 39 65.85 2.37 -23.52
CA ARG A 39 65.18 1.43 -22.62
C ARG A 39 64.48 2.17 -21.46
N SER A 40 64.99 3.33 -21.07
CA SER A 40 64.35 4.22 -20.09
C SER A 40 63.04 4.85 -20.59
N GLU A 41 62.92 5.17 -21.89
CA GLU A 41 61.71 5.74 -22.48
C GLU A 41 60.61 4.69 -22.68
N ILE A 42 60.99 3.46 -23.01
CA ILE A 42 60.06 2.31 -23.10
C ILE A 42 59.45 2.01 -21.73
N ASN A 43 60.27 2.00 -20.67
CA ASN A 43 59.80 1.78 -19.30
C ASN A 43 58.84 2.89 -18.84
N LYS A 44 59.14 4.17 -19.15
CA LYS A 44 58.26 5.31 -18.84
C LYS A 44 56.91 5.23 -19.55
N ILE A 45 56.88 4.80 -20.82
CA ILE A 45 55.62 4.60 -21.56
C ILE A 45 54.81 3.47 -20.91
N GLY A 46 55.46 2.37 -20.55
CA GLY A 46 54.84 1.26 -19.82
C GLY A 46 54.21 1.70 -18.50
N GLU A 47 54.94 2.45 -17.68
CA GLU A 47 54.43 3.00 -16.41
C GLU A 47 53.25 3.96 -16.63
N LEU A 48 53.30 4.81 -17.65
CA LEU A 48 52.22 5.76 -17.95
C LEU A 48 50.94 5.03 -18.40
N GLN A 49 51.07 3.98 -19.21
CA GLN A 49 49.96 3.13 -19.67
C GLN A 49 49.36 2.32 -18.52
N MET A 50 50.20 1.77 -17.64
CA MET A 50 49.77 1.04 -16.44
C MET A 50 49.01 1.92 -15.45
N ARG A 51 49.42 3.19 -15.27
CA ARG A 51 48.69 4.16 -14.42
C ARG A 51 47.30 4.49 -14.98
N LYS A 52 47.17 4.65 -16.30
CA LYS A 52 45.86 4.88 -16.94
C LYS A 52 44.94 3.67 -16.77
N LEU A 53 45.45 2.47 -17.00
CA LEU A 53 44.69 1.22 -16.81
C LEU A 53 44.25 1.04 -15.35
N ALA A 54 45.11 1.37 -14.38
CA ALA A 54 44.76 1.35 -12.97
C ALA A 54 43.64 2.35 -12.63
N ILE A 55 43.67 3.56 -13.21
CA ILE A 55 42.60 4.57 -13.03
C ILE A 55 41.29 4.08 -13.64
N TYR A 56 41.30 3.51 -14.86
CA TYR A 56 40.08 2.97 -15.47
C TYR A 56 39.51 1.80 -14.67
N PHE A 57 40.36 0.93 -14.14
CA PHE A 57 39.94 -0.16 -13.26
C PHE A 57 39.34 0.35 -11.94
N LEU A 58 39.92 1.41 -11.36
CA LEU A 58 39.42 2.06 -10.14
C LEU A 58 38.06 2.75 -10.36
N ILE A 59 37.88 3.41 -11.51
CA ILE A 59 36.59 4.00 -11.89
C ILE A 59 35.54 2.91 -12.14
N LEU A 60 35.90 1.84 -12.85
CA LEU A 60 35.00 0.71 -13.13
C LEU A 60 34.54 0.01 -11.84
N THR A 61 35.46 -0.19 -10.90
CA THR A 61 35.14 -0.77 -9.59
C THR A 61 34.28 0.17 -8.75
N MET A 62 34.53 1.47 -8.75
CA MET A 62 33.68 2.46 -8.07
C MET A 62 32.26 2.48 -8.64
N VAL A 63 32.11 2.40 -9.96
CA VAL A 63 30.79 2.30 -10.63
C VAL A 63 30.11 0.96 -10.30
N ALA A 64 30.85 -0.15 -10.25
CA ALA A 64 30.30 -1.45 -9.87
C ALA A 64 29.79 -1.48 -8.41
N ILE A 65 30.48 -0.80 -7.49
CA ILE A 65 30.06 -0.67 -6.08
C ILE A 65 28.78 0.16 -5.96
N LEU A 66 28.64 1.24 -6.73
CA LEU A 66 27.44 2.09 -6.72
C LEU A 66 26.19 1.38 -7.28
N LEU A 67 26.37 0.36 -8.14
CA LEU A 67 25.27 -0.44 -8.68
C LEU A 67 24.78 -1.55 -7.73
N GLN A 68 25.47 -1.76 -6.60
CA GLN A 68 25.30 -2.99 -5.82
C GLN A 68 24.32 -2.90 -4.65
N CYS A 69 23.65 -1.76 -4.43
CA CYS A 69 22.69 -1.66 -3.32
C CYS A 69 21.49 -0.77 -3.67
N ALA A 70 20.52 -1.33 -4.37
CA ALA A 70 19.18 -0.75 -4.50
C ALA A 70 18.14 -1.88 -4.45
N SER A 71 17.94 -2.46 -3.27
CA SER A 71 16.75 -3.28 -3.01
C SER A 71 15.58 -2.33 -2.80
N VAL A 72 14.55 -2.43 -3.66
CA VAL A 72 13.31 -1.68 -3.49
C VAL A 72 12.53 -2.34 -2.34
N PRO A 73 12.11 -1.59 -1.30
CA PRO A 73 11.31 -2.14 -0.21
C PRO A 73 9.99 -2.72 -0.71
N ASP A 74 9.55 -3.81 -0.07
CA ASP A 74 8.25 -4.42 -0.35
C ASP A 74 7.10 -3.49 0.04
N THR A 75 6.04 -3.49 -0.77
CA THR A 75 4.80 -2.79 -0.43
C THR A 75 3.85 -3.73 0.32
N HIS A 76 3.45 -3.33 1.52
CA HIS A 76 2.51 -4.08 2.35
C HIS A 76 1.08 -3.56 2.16
N TYR A 77 0.14 -4.49 2.06
CA TYR A 77 -1.28 -4.22 1.89
C TYR A 77 -2.05 -4.67 3.13
N TYR A 78 -2.86 -3.77 3.67
CA TYR A 78 -3.61 -3.95 4.91
C TYR A 78 -5.11 -3.93 4.66
N PHE A 79 -5.81 -4.79 5.40
CA PHE A 79 -7.27 -4.87 5.39
C PHE A 79 -7.83 -4.22 6.66
N MET A 80 -9.10 -3.84 6.60
CA MET A 80 -9.88 -3.46 7.77
C MET A 80 -10.66 -4.68 8.23
N GLU A 81 -10.71 -4.94 9.53
CA GLU A 81 -11.44 -6.09 10.09
C GLU A 81 -12.06 -5.71 11.42
N PHE A 82 -13.38 -5.75 11.51
CA PHE A 82 -14.05 -5.44 12.78
C PHE A 82 -14.32 -6.74 13.55
N GLU A 83 -14.12 -6.69 14.86
CA GLU A 83 -14.46 -7.82 15.72
C GLU A 83 -15.98 -7.89 15.88
N ASN A 84 -16.63 -8.86 15.25
CA ASN A 84 -18.07 -9.03 15.37
C ASN A 84 -18.36 -10.05 16.48
N GLN A 85 -19.15 -9.69 17.50
CA GLN A 85 -19.83 -10.69 18.32
C GLN A 85 -20.94 -11.29 17.45
N GLN A 86 -20.77 -12.55 17.03
CA GLN A 86 -21.75 -13.22 16.18
C GLN A 86 -23.07 -13.38 16.96
N THR A 87 -24.12 -12.67 16.54
CA THR A 87 -25.47 -12.96 17.02
C THR A 87 -25.91 -14.30 16.44
N PRO A 88 -26.37 -15.27 17.27
CA PRO A 88 -26.78 -16.57 16.78
C PRO A 88 -27.90 -16.46 15.74
N ALA A 89 -27.86 -17.31 14.71
CA ALA A 89 -28.68 -17.22 13.49
C ALA A 89 -30.21 -17.27 13.68
N ASN A 90 -30.70 -17.53 14.90
CA ASN A 90 -32.12 -17.70 15.21
C ASN A 90 -32.73 -16.52 16.01
N VAL A 91 -32.04 -15.39 16.11
CA VAL A 91 -32.58 -14.21 16.82
C VAL A 91 -33.41 -13.36 15.85
N THR A 92 -34.67 -13.11 16.21
CA THR A 92 -35.54 -12.18 15.47
C THR A 92 -34.92 -10.78 15.47
N PRO A 93 -34.88 -10.08 14.31
CA PRO A 93 -34.39 -8.71 14.25
C PRO A 93 -35.19 -7.81 15.18
N LYS A 94 -34.52 -6.84 15.83
CA LYS A 94 -35.17 -5.95 16.80
C LYS A 94 -36.27 -5.08 16.17
N TYR A 95 -36.04 -4.61 14.96
CA TYR A 95 -36.96 -3.75 14.22
C TYR A 95 -37.27 -4.35 12.84
N ASP A 96 -38.55 -4.34 12.45
CA ASP A 96 -38.96 -4.70 11.08
C ASP A 96 -38.72 -3.53 10.12
N VAL A 97 -37.45 -3.23 9.92
CA VAL A 97 -36.94 -2.11 9.12
C VAL A 97 -35.83 -2.61 8.21
N SER A 98 -35.90 -2.21 6.93
CA SER A 98 -34.83 -2.44 5.97
C SER A 98 -33.92 -1.20 5.84
N LEU A 99 -32.60 -1.42 5.95
CA LEU A 99 -31.57 -0.40 5.86
C LEU A 99 -30.64 -0.68 4.67
N ALA A 100 -30.50 0.28 3.75
CA ALA A 100 -29.47 0.24 2.73
C ALA A 100 -28.22 1.01 3.17
N VAL A 101 -27.06 0.37 3.08
CA VAL A 101 -25.77 1.03 3.27
C VAL A 101 -25.28 1.50 1.90
N ILE A 102 -25.20 2.81 1.73
CA ILE A 102 -24.69 3.47 0.53
C ILE A 102 -23.19 3.62 0.66
N LYS A 103 -22.47 3.51 -0.47
CA LYS A 103 -21.00 3.67 -0.52
C LYS A 103 -20.59 4.97 0.18
N PHE A 104 -19.70 4.85 1.16
CA PHE A 104 -19.13 6.01 1.84
C PHE A 104 -18.19 6.76 0.91
N SER A 105 -18.01 8.05 1.19
CA SER A 105 -16.92 8.85 0.62
C SER A 105 -15.80 9.00 1.65
N ALA A 106 -14.65 9.49 1.19
CA ALA A 106 -13.59 9.98 2.05
C ALA A 106 -13.12 11.33 1.51
N LYS A 107 -12.68 12.23 2.41
CA LYS A 107 -12.07 13.50 1.98
C LYS A 107 -10.88 13.22 1.06
N PRO A 108 -10.55 14.14 0.12
CA PRO A 108 -9.58 13.87 -0.95
C PRO A 108 -8.22 13.34 -0.46
N PHE A 109 -7.74 13.83 0.69
CA PHE A 109 -6.47 13.39 1.28
C PHE A 109 -6.47 11.92 1.72
N TYR A 110 -7.64 11.33 2.01
CA TYR A 110 -7.81 9.94 2.46
C TYR A 110 -8.51 9.04 1.42
N ALA A 111 -8.82 9.56 0.23
CA ALA A 111 -9.56 8.80 -0.78
C ALA A 111 -8.74 7.66 -1.41
N GLY A 112 -7.41 7.81 -1.44
CA GLY A 112 -6.49 6.82 -1.99
C GLY A 112 -6.18 5.67 -1.03
N SER A 113 -5.49 4.64 -1.53
CA SER A 113 -5.09 3.48 -0.72
C SER A 113 -3.84 3.70 0.13
N ARG A 114 -3.15 4.85 0.08
CA ARG A 114 -1.97 5.06 0.94
C ARG A 114 -2.42 5.39 2.36
N ILE A 115 -1.76 4.80 3.36
CA ILE A 115 -2.04 5.10 4.77
C ILE A 115 -1.51 6.51 5.06
N ALA A 116 -2.39 7.37 5.58
CA ALA A 116 -2.05 8.74 5.95
C ALA A 116 -1.47 8.81 7.37
N TYR A 117 -0.59 9.77 7.59
CA TYR A 117 -0.11 10.13 8.93
C TYR A 117 0.12 11.64 9.03
N ARG A 118 0.05 12.16 10.25
CA ARG A 118 0.34 13.56 10.58
C ARG A 118 1.23 13.66 11.81
N GLU A 119 2.25 14.50 11.70
CA GLU A 119 3.18 14.86 12.78
C GLU A 119 2.78 16.18 13.46
N ASN A 120 1.93 16.96 12.81
CA ASN A 120 1.43 18.22 13.32
C ASN A 120 0.07 18.57 12.67
N LEU A 121 -0.51 19.70 13.06
CA LEU A 121 -1.83 20.11 12.58
C LEU A 121 -1.86 20.57 11.12
N TYR A 122 -0.72 20.90 10.54
CA TYR A 122 -0.61 21.61 9.26
C TYR A 122 -0.06 20.74 8.12
N GLU A 123 0.62 19.65 8.45
CA GLU A 123 1.25 18.76 7.47
C GLU A 123 0.67 17.35 7.56
N GLY A 124 0.25 16.82 6.41
CA GLY A 124 -0.11 15.43 6.26
C GLY A 124 0.70 14.75 5.18
N LYS A 125 1.10 13.52 5.46
CA LYS A 125 1.93 12.68 4.61
C LYS A 125 1.25 11.33 4.41
N HIS A 126 1.78 10.57 3.45
CA HIS A 126 1.36 9.20 3.20
C HIS A 126 2.57 8.28 3.30
N TYR A 127 2.36 7.10 3.87
CA TYR A 127 3.37 6.04 3.80
C TYR A 127 3.60 5.59 2.35
N HIS A 128 4.87 5.45 1.96
CA HIS A 128 5.24 5.05 0.61
C HIS A 128 4.93 3.57 0.32
N TYR A 129 5.24 2.71 1.30
CA TYR A 129 5.19 1.25 1.19
C TYR A 129 4.11 0.60 2.06
N GLN A 130 3.27 1.39 2.72
CA GLN A 130 2.17 0.89 3.56
C GLN A 130 0.84 1.36 2.95
N ARG A 131 0.01 0.41 2.54
CA ARG A 131 -1.22 0.71 1.80
C ARG A 131 -2.39 -0.08 2.35
N TRP A 132 -3.57 0.53 2.33
CA TRP A 132 -4.82 -0.20 2.35
C TRP A 132 -4.95 -1.08 1.10
N ALA A 133 -5.58 -2.25 1.25
CA ALA A 133 -5.83 -3.19 0.16
C ALA A 133 -6.82 -2.63 -0.88
N ALA A 134 -7.70 -1.73 -0.45
CA ALA A 134 -8.62 -0.95 -1.29
C ALA A 134 -8.71 0.49 -0.74
N SER A 135 -9.59 1.34 -1.27
CA SER A 135 -9.79 2.66 -0.65
C SER A 135 -10.36 2.50 0.76
N PRO A 136 -10.01 3.39 1.72
CA PRO A 136 -10.60 3.38 3.05
C PRO A 136 -12.13 3.37 3.07
N ALA A 137 -12.74 4.13 2.16
CA ALA A 137 -14.20 4.20 2.05
C ALA A 137 -14.83 2.86 1.63
N GLU A 138 -14.19 2.12 0.74
CA GLU A 138 -14.66 0.79 0.33
C GLU A 138 -14.52 -0.24 1.45
N LEU A 139 -13.33 -0.30 2.09
CA LEU A 139 -13.08 -1.19 3.22
C LEU A 139 -14.05 -0.91 4.37
N PHE A 140 -14.24 0.37 4.71
CA PHE A 140 -15.14 0.78 5.78
C PHE A 140 -16.60 0.42 5.48
N THR A 141 -17.07 0.68 4.24
CA THR A 141 -18.45 0.36 3.84
C THR A 141 -18.71 -1.14 3.94
N ASP A 142 -17.79 -1.97 3.44
CA ASP A 142 -17.93 -3.43 3.46
C ASP A 142 -18.02 -3.96 4.90
N LYS A 143 -17.11 -3.51 5.77
CA LYS A 143 -17.08 -3.97 7.17
C LYS A 143 -18.25 -3.45 8.00
N LEU A 144 -18.72 -2.24 7.73
CA LEU A 144 -19.94 -1.69 8.35
C LEU A 144 -21.18 -2.53 8.03
N VAL A 145 -21.33 -3.00 6.79
CA VAL A 145 -22.46 -3.89 6.42
C VAL A 145 -22.42 -5.18 7.25
N GLY A 146 -21.23 -5.77 7.41
CA GLY A 146 -21.04 -6.96 8.25
C GLY A 146 -21.42 -6.72 9.71
N GLN A 147 -20.98 -5.61 10.28
CA GLN A 147 -21.29 -5.21 11.66
C GLN A 147 -22.78 -4.94 11.87
N LEU A 148 -23.44 -4.20 10.98
CA LEU A 148 -24.88 -3.93 11.07
C LEU A 148 -25.73 -5.21 10.98
N ARG A 149 -25.29 -6.19 10.17
CA ARG A 149 -25.92 -7.53 10.13
C ARG A 149 -25.71 -8.28 11.43
N ALA A 150 -24.49 -8.27 11.97
CA ALA A 150 -24.17 -8.93 13.22
C ALA A 150 -24.94 -8.31 14.41
N ALA A 151 -25.16 -7.01 14.42
CA ALA A 151 -25.93 -6.30 15.44
C ALA A 151 -27.43 -6.68 15.47
N ASN A 152 -27.95 -7.27 14.38
CA ASN A 152 -29.33 -7.77 14.26
C ASN A 152 -30.43 -6.76 14.65
N LEU A 153 -30.20 -5.46 14.41
CA LEU A 153 -31.19 -4.41 14.66
C LEU A 153 -32.28 -4.37 13.57
N PHE A 154 -31.91 -4.67 12.33
CA PHE A 154 -32.73 -4.47 11.14
C PHE A 154 -33.15 -5.79 10.51
N SER A 155 -34.39 -5.90 10.05
CA SER A 155 -34.86 -7.09 9.33
C SER A 155 -34.10 -7.33 8.03
N GLN A 156 -33.53 -6.28 7.44
CA GLN A 156 -32.64 -6.41 6.30
C GLN A 156 -31.56 -5.31 6.26
N VAL A 157 -30.31 -5.72 6.03
CA VAL A 157 -29.19 -4.82 5.73
C VAL A 157 -28.67 -5.09 4.32
N ILE A 158 -28.90 -4.13 3.43
CA ILE A 158 -28.62 -4.22 2.00
C ILE A 158 -27.32 -3.46 1.69
N ASN A 159 -26.37 -4.13 1.04
CA ASN A 159 -25.20 -3.48 0.46
C ASN A 159 -25.58 -2.81 -0.88
N GLY A 160 -25.21 -1.56 -1.08
CA GLY A 160 -25.77 -0.68 -2.10
C GLY A 160 -25.64 -1.17 -3.55
N TYR A 161 -26.75 -1.03 -4.28
CA TYR A 161 -26.97 -0.63 -5.69
C TYR A 161 -28.49 -0.80 -5.98
N ASN A 162 -29.14 -1.77 -5.32
CA ASN A 162 -30.58 -2.03 -5.33
C ASN A 162 -31.33 -1.43 -4.12
N TYR A 163 -31.02 -0.18 -3.75
CA TYR A 163 -31.55 0.46 -2.54
C TYR A 163 -33.02 0.93 -2.63
N ASN A 164 -33.63 0.88 -3.82
CA ASN A 164 -34.99 1.41 -4.08
C ASN A 164 -36.10 0.71 -3.27
N LYS A 165 -35.79 -0.40 -2.59
CA LYS A 165 -36.74 -1.14 -1.74
C LYS A 165 -36.47 -1.01 -0.24
N SER A 166 -35.43 -0.27 0.16
CA SER A 166 -35.11 -0.06 1.58
C SER A 166 -35.95 1.05 2.19
N ASN A 167 -36.31 0.93 3.47
CA ASN A 167 -37.03 1.98 4.20
C ASN A 167 -36.12 3.17 4.53
N TYR A 168 -34.83 2.91 4.76
CA TYR A 168 -33.84 3.93 5.12
C TYR A 168 -32.52 3.71 4.39
N ARG A 169 -31.74 4.79 4.31
CA ARG A 169 -30.40 4.79 3.72
C ARG A 169 -29.40 5.38 4.70
N LEU A 170 -28.32 4.63 4.94
CA LEU A 170 -27.16 5.06 5.69
C LEU A 170 -26.01 5.36 4.72
N SER A 171 -25.49 6.58 4.78
CA SER A 171 -24.27 6.99 4.08
C SER A 171 -23.32 7.70 5.03
N GLY A 172 -22.13 8.05 4.55
CA GLY A 172 -21.20 8.83 5.35
C GLY A 172 -19.97 9.30 4.59
N GLU A 173 -19.23 10.18 5.23
CA GLU A 173 -17.96 10.71 4.78
C GLU A 173 -16.89 10.46 5.84
N ILE A 174 -15.81 9.79 5.43
CA ILE A 174 -14.59 9.67 6.24
C ILE A 174 -13.84 11.00 6.16
N GLU A 175 -13.84 11.74 7.27
CA GLU A 175 -13.15 13.02 7.39
C GLU A 175 -11.68 12.86 7.79
N ALA A 176 -11.34 11.78 8.49
CA ALA A 176 -9.97 11.41 8.81
C ALA A 176 -9.84 9.89 8.98
N ILE A 177 -8.76 9.31 8.46
CA ILE A 177 -8.32 7.95 8.73
C ILE A 177 -6.79 7.92 8.62
N GLU A 178 -6.12 8.00 9.77
CA GLU A 178 -4.71 8.36 9.82
C GLU A 178 -4.04 7.91 11.11
N GLU A 179 -2.72 7.86 11.07
CA GLU A 179 -1.91 7.99 12.28
C GLU A 179 -1.78 9.47 12.68
N VAL A 180 -1.87 9.74 13.97
CA VAL A 180 -1.54 11.04 14.57
C VAL A 180 -0.40 10.83 15.55
N ASP A 181 0.73 11.48 15.27
CA ASP A 181 1.87 11.58 16.19
C ASP A 181 1.67 12.80 17.10
N GLU A 182 1.54 12.55 18.40
CA GLU A 182 1.40 13.59 19.44
C GLU A 182 2.64 13.63 20.34
N GLY A 183 3.82 13.28 19.79
CA GLY A 183 5.11 13.33 20.47
C GLY A 183 5.47 11.99 21.11
N GLU A 184 5.11 11.81 22.38
CA GLU A 184 5.41 10.55 23.11
C GLU A 184 4.45 9.40 22.75
N GLN A 185 3.32 9.73 22.14
CA GLN A 185 2.25 8.80 21.83
C GLN A 185 1.82 8.94 20.38
N TRP A 186 1.51 7.80 19.77
CA TRP A 186 0.91 7.71 18.45
C TRP A 186 -0.51 7.17 18.58
N PHE A 187 -1.40 7.65 17.73
CA PHE A 187 -2.79 7.24 17.72
C PHE A 187 -3.22 6.84 16.32
N GLY A 188 -3.95 5.74 16.20
CA GLY A 188 -4.81 5.53 15.04
C GLY A 188 -6.08 6.36 15.23
N ARG A 189 -6.33 7.33 14.36
CA ARG A 189 -7.51 8.20 14.40
C ARG A 189 -8.45 7.91 13.25
N VAL A 190 -9.73 7.85 13.56
CA VAL A 190 -10.80 7.79 12.57
C VAL A 190 -11.88 8.80 12.92
N LYS A 191 -12.19 9.68 11.97
CA LYS A 191 -13.30 10.64 12.06
C LYS A 191 -14.26 10.41 10.91
N VAL A 192 -15.52 10.14 11.21
CA VAL A 192 -16.54 9.84 10.21
C VAL A 192 -17.83 10.57 10.56
N THR A 193 -18.46 11.15 9.55
CA THR A 193 -19.82 11.70 9.65
C THR A 193 -20.79 10.76 8.95
N PHE A 194 -21.81 10.33 9.66
CA PHE A 194 -22.88 9.44 9.22
C PHE A 194 -24.16 10.23 8.96
N PHE A 195 -24.89 9.81 7.93
CA PHE A 195 -26.17 10.38 7.52
C PHE A 195 -27.19 9.25 7.37
N LEU A 196 -28.29 9.33 8.11
CA LEU A 196 -29.47 8.50 7.92
C LEU A 196 -30.53 9.30 7.17
N SER A 197 -31.09 8.74 6.12
CA SER A 197 -32.18 9.35 5.37
C SER A 197 -33.32 8.38 5.09
N ASP A 198 -34.51 8.91 4.86
CA ASP A 198 -35.68 8.12 4.42
C ASP A 198 -35.64 7.81 2.92
N VAL A 199 -36.69 7.15 2.42
CA VAL A 199 -36.89 6.84 0.99
C VAL A 199 -36.88 8.07 0.09
N ASN A 200 -37.31 9.23 0.60
CA ASN A 200 -37.40 10.50 -0.09
C ASN A 200 -36.10 11.31 0.00
N ARG A 201 -35.05 10.77 0.64
CA ARG A 201 -33.76 11.41 0.92
C ARG A 201 -33.84 12.57 1.92
N ASN A 202 -34.88 12.64 2.73
CA ASN A 202 -34.91 13.58 3.85
C ASN A 202 -33.90 13.11 4.90
N LEU A 203 -33.04 14.01 5.35
CA LEU A 203 -32.08 13.73 6.42
C LEU A 203 -32.81 13.58 7.75
N LEU A 204 -32.66 12.42 8.39
CA LEU A 204 -33.29 12.09 9.67
C LEU A 204 -32.30 12.16 10.84
N LEU A 205 -31.05 11.76 10.59
CA LEU A 205 -29.98 11.74 11.59
C LEU A 205 -28.66 12.12 10.92
N GLN A 206 -27.90 12.99 11.59
CA GLN A 206 -26.51 13.28 11.25
C GLN A 206 -25.67 13.18 12.52
N LYS A 207 -24.66 12.32 12.51
CA LYS A 207 -23.78 12.09 13.66
C LYS A 207 -22.32 12.03 13.21
N THR A 208 -21.46 12.74 13.92
CA THR A 208 -20.02 12.72 13.67
C THR A 208 -19.34 12.06 14.87
N PHE A 209 -18.50 11.08 14.60
CA PHE A 209 -17.64 10.45 15.60
C PHE A 209 -16.18 10.70 15.25
N ASP A 210 -15.37 11.01 16.27
CA ASP A 210 -13.93 11.19 16.17
C ASP A 210 -13.30 10.33 17.27
N LYS A 211 -12.71 9.21 16.87
CA LYS A 211 -12.14 8.22 17.80
C LYS A 211 -10.64 8.11 17.56
N LYS A 212 -9.91 7.97 18.66
CA LYS A 212 -8.47 7.75 18.71
C LYS A 212 -8.18 6.53 19.58
N THR A 213 -7.30 5.67 19.09
CA THR A 213 -6.82 4.49 19.82
C THR A 213 -5.30 4.57 19.88
N LEU A 214 -4.74 4.39 21.07
CA LEU A 214 -3.28 4.41 21.27
C LEU A 214 -2.61 3.31 20.43
N VAL A 215 -1.45 3.62 19.88
CA VAL A 215 -0.59 2.67 19.19
C VAL A 215 0.37 2.04 20.21
N SER A 216 0.31 0.72 20.35
CA SER A 216 1.08 -0.01 21.36
C SER A 216 2.59 0.10 21.16
N GLN A 217 3.03 0.09 19.90
CA GLN A 217 4.42 0.20 19.48
C GLN A 217 4.48 0.85 18.10
N LYS A 218 5.51 1.66 17.84
CA LYS A 218 5.67 2.36 16.55
C LYS A 218 6.07 1.39 15.43
N ALA A 219 5.12 0.60 14.98
CA ALA A 219 5.25 -0.37 13.89
C ALA A 219 4.04 -0.26 12.94
N PRO A 220 4.22 -0.37 11.61
CA PRO A 220 3.14 -0.20 10.64
C PRO A 220 1.88 -1.03 10.92
N LEU A 221 2.07 -2.30 11.30
CA LEU A 221 0.95 -3.18 11.63
C LEU A 221 0.15 -2.69 12.86
N GLU A 222 0.83 -2.14 13.84
CA GLU A 222 0.21 -1.69 15.10
C GLU A 222 -0.52 -0.36 14.91
N ILE A 223 0.01 0.53 14.05
CA ILE A 223 -0.70 1.71 13.56
C ILE A 223 -2.01 1.30 12.90
N VAL A 224 -1.96 0.32 11.98
CA VAL A 224 -3.14 -0.18 11.28
C VAL A 224 -4.15 -0.78 12.26
N LYS A 225 -3.71 -1.56 13.24
CA LYS A 225 -4.59 -2.11 14.29
C LYS A 225 -5.28 -1.00 15.09
N SER A 226 -4.55 0.05 15.47
CA SER A 226 -5.14 1.17 16.21
C SER A 226 -6.11 1.98 15.34
N ILE A 227 -5.84 2.17 14.05
CA ILE A 227 -6.78 2.81 13.12
C ILE A 227 -8.05 1.95 13.01
N ASN A 228 -7.88 0.64 12.86
CA ASN A 228 -8.98 -0.31 12.79
C ASN A 228 -9.85 -0.30 14.05
N ALA A 229 -9.23 -0.27 15.24
CA ALA A 229 -9.93 -0.14 16.52
C ALA A 229 -10.73 1.16 16.62
N SER A 230 -10.17 2.28 16.15
CA SER A 230 -10.89 3.56 16.10
C SER A 230 -12.05 3.54 15.10
N ALA A 231 -11.89 2.90 13.94
CA ALA A 231 -12.97 2.71 12.99
C ALA A 231 -14.11 1.87 13.59
N GLN A 232 -13.77 0.77 14.27
CA GLN A 232 -14.74 -0.07 14.96
C GLN A 232 -15.47 0.71 16.06
N ALA A 233 -14.76 1.48 16.88
CA ALA A 233 -15.36 2.32 17.91
C ALA A 233 -16.34 3.36 17.33
N CYS A 234 -16.10 3.90 16.14
CA CYS A 234 -17.07 4.76 15.45
C CYS A 234 -18.34 3.98 15.03
N VAL A 235 -18.19 2.74 14.57
CA VAL A 235 -19.31 1.88 14.18
C VAL A 235 -20.13 1.44 15.39
N ASP A 236 -19.49 1.09 16.50
CA ASP A 236 -20.16 0.70 17.73
C ASP A 236 -21.05 1.83 18.28
N GLU A 237 -20.56 3.06 18.26
CA GLU A 237 -21.36 4.23 18.68
C GLU A 237 -22.50 4.52 17.70
N LEU A 238 -22.26 4.35 16.40
CA LEU A 238 -23.33 4.47 15.41
C LEU A 238 -24.45 3.46 15.68
N ILE A 239 -24.11 2.20 15.96
CA ILE A 239 -25.10 1.15 16.22
C ILE A 239 -25.97 1.52 17.42
N LYS A 240 -25.38 2.08 18.49
CA LYS A 240 -26.13 2.58 19.66
C LYS A 240 -27.05 3.75 19.28
N GLU A 241 -26.56 4.72 18.51
CA GLU A 241 -27.38 5.86 18.06
C GLU A 241 -28.54 5.41 17.17
N LEU A 242 -28.31 4.45 16.26
CA LEU A 242 -29.35 3.87 15.43
C LEU A 242 -30.38 3.13 16.29
N ASP A 243 -29.93 2.31 17.25
CA ASP A 243 -30.85 1.61 18.16
C ASP A 243 -31.73 2.59 18.94
N GLN A 244 -31.13 3.64 19.49
CA GLN A 244 -31.86 4.69 20.19
C GLN A 244 -32.86 5.41 19.27
N PHE A 245 -32.46 5.77 18.06
CA PHE A 245 -33.31 6.44 17.08
C PHE A 245 -34.54 5.58 16.71
N PHE A 246 -34.34 4.29 16.43
CA PHE A 246 -35.43 3.40 16.03
C PHE A 246 -36.31 2.95 17.20
N SER A 247 -35.81 2.96 18.44
CA SER A 247 -36.62 2.65 19.62
C SER A 247 -37.73 3.68 19.91
N GLN A 248 -37.60 4.90 19.38
CA GLN A 248 -38.53 6.01 19.62
C GLN A 248 -39.59 6.14 18.52
N LYS A 249 -39.58 5.26 17.53
CA LYS A 249 -40.38 5.35 16.31
C LYS A 249 -41.40 4.23 16.20
#